data_AF-A0A1G9JI52-F1
#
_entry.id   AF-A0A1G9JI52-F1
#
_cell.length_a   1.000
_cell.length_b   1.000
_cell.length_c   1.000
_cell.angle_alpha   90.00
_cell.angle_beta   90.00
_cell.angle_gamma   90.00
#
_symmetry.space_group_name_H-M   'P 1'
#
loop_
_entity.id
_entity.type
_entity.pdbx_description
1 polymer ?
#
loop_
_entity_poly.entity_id
_entity_poly.type
_entity_poly.pdbx_seq_one_letter_code
_entity_poly.pdbx_strand_id
1 'polypeptide(L)' 'MTKKYSSFTEIDNDLKVLRLQREIAKESLKLDLNNAKTHLSPNQIMGVASFKIKQLLIDFTLSKGLYWLHAIRHKIQS' A
#
# COMPACT_ATOMS: atom_id res chain seq x y z
N MET A 1 2.18 26.69 -22.53
CA MET A 1 2.04 26.87 -23.99
C MET A 1 1.02 25.87 -24.51
N THR A 2 -0.03 26.34 -25.19
CA THR A 2 -0.98 25.46 -25.91
C THR A 2 -0.32 24.97 -27.20
N LYS A 3 -0.20 23.65 -27.38
CA LYS A 3 0.27 23.05 -28.63
C LYS A 3 -0.73 23.39 -29.74
N LYS A 4 -0.27 24.06 -30.81
CA LYS A 4 -1.08 24.31 -32.00
C LYS A 4 -0.82 23.18 -33.00
N TYR A 5 -1.87 22.45 -33.33
CA TYR A 5 -1.81 21.37 -34.31
C TYR A 5 -1.93 21.92 -35.72
N SER A 6 -1.08 21.42 -36.61
CA SER A 6 -1.02 21.83 -38.01
C SER A 6 -1.94 20.98 -38.91
N SER A 7 -2.28 19.77 -38.48
CA SER A 7 -3.15 18.85 -39.23
C SER A 7 -3.84 17.83 -38.30
N PHE A 8 -4.93 17.22 -38.77
CA PHE A 8 -5.61 16.13 -38.05
C PHE A 8 -4.71 14.90 -37.86
N THR A 9 -3.81 14.63 -38.81
CA THR A 9 -2.84 13.53 -38.72
C THR A 9 -1.90 13.69 -37.53
N GLU A 10 -1.49 14.93 -37.22
CA GLU A 10 -0.64 15.22 -36.06
C GLU A 10 -1.37 14.91 -34.74
N ILE A 11 -2.66 15.24 -34.68
CA ILE A 11 -3.52 14.94 -33.53
C ILE A 11 -3.66 13.43 -33.34
N ASP A 12 -3.93 12.69 -34.42
CA ASP A 12 -4.12 11.23 -34.33
C ASP A 12 -2.82 10.53 -33.90
N ASN A 13 -1.67 11.00 -34.38
CA ASN A 13 -0.37 10.46 -33.96
C ASN A 13 -0.10 10.71 -32.47
N ASP A 14 -0.36 11.93 -31.98
CA ASP A 14 -0.26 12.24 -30.54
C ASP A 14 -1.23 11.37 -29.71
N LEU A 15 -2.48 11.21 -30.16
CA LEU A 15 -3.45 10.35 -29.50
C LEU A 15 -3.00 8.88 -29.48
N LYS A 16 -2.35 8.41 -30.54
CA LYS A 16 -1.76 7.07 -30.60
C LYS A 16 -0.62 6.92 -29.59
N VAL A 17 0.26 7.91 -29.47
CA VAL A 17 1.32 7.93 -28.46
C VAL A 17 0.73 7.91 -27.05
N LEU A 18 -0.30 8.73 -26.78
CA LEU A 18 -0.98 8.76 -25.48
C LEU A 18 -1.66 7.42 -25.14
N ARG A 19 -2.25 6.75 -26.13
CA ARG A 19 -2.80 5.40 -25.96
C ARG A 19 -1.73 4.40 -25.57
N LEU A 20 -0.59 4.39 -26.27
CA LEU A 20 0.53 3.51 -25.94
C LEU A 20 1.09 3.79 -24.54
N GLN A 21 1.28 5.06 -24.17
CA GLN A 21 1.70 5.44 -22.83
C GLN A 21 0.72 4.98 -21.75
N ARG A 22 -0.58 5.09 -22.02
CA ARG A 22 -1.63 4.60 -21.11
C ARG A 22 -1.57 3.08 -20.93
N GLU A 23 -1.36 2.33 -22.01
CA GLU A 23 -1.21 0.87 -21.95
C GLU A 23 0.02 0.45 -21.15
N ILE A 24 1.17 1.12 -21.39
CA ILE A 24 2.39 0.91 -20.63
C ILE A 24 2.13 1.18 -19.14
N ALA A 25 1.53 2.33 -18.80
CA ALA A 25 1.23 2.68 -17.42
C ALA A 25 0.31 1.65 -16.74
N LYS A 26 -0.67 1.11 -17.47
CA LYS A 26 -1.57 0.06 -16.95
C LYS A 26 -0.82 -1.24 -16.64
N GLU A 27 0.06 -1.69 -17.53
CA GLU A 27 0.86 -2.89 -17.29
C GLU A 27 1.91 -2.66 -16.19
N SER A 28 2.54 -1.49 -16.13
CA SER A 28 3.43 -1.11 -15.02
C SER A 28 2.71 -1.15 -13.68
N LEU A 29 1.51 -0.56 -13.56
CA LEU A 29 0.72 -0.63 -12.33
C LEU A 29 0.36 -2.06 -11.95
N LYS A 30 0.03 -2.92 -12.92
CA LYS A 30 -0.24 -4.34 -12.68
C LYS A 30 1.00 -5.07 -12.16
N LEU A 31 2.17 -4.80 -12.74
CA LEU A 31 3.44 -5.33 -12.27
C LEU A 31 3.76 -4.82 -10.86
N ASP A 32 3.61 -3.53 -10.59
CA ASP A 32 3.86 -2.92 -9.28
C ASP A 32 2.93 -3.49 -8.21
N LEU A 33 1.65 -3.71 -8.52
CA LEU A 33 0.72 -4.36 -7.60
C LEU A 33 1.10 -5.82 -7.33
N ASN A 34 1.52 -6.56 -8.36
CA ASN A 34 1.98 -7.94 -8.18
C ASN A 34 3.26 -7.99 -7.35
N ASN A 35 4.21 -7.09 -7.61
CA ASN A 35 5.45 -6.96 -6.85
C ASN A 35 5.15 -6.53 -5.41
N ALA A 36 4.28 -5.55 -5.19
CA ALA A 36 3.89 -5.14 -3.84
C ALA A 36 3.28 -6.31 -3.06
N LYS A 37 2.45 -7.15 -3.69
CA LYS A 37 1.91 -8.37 -3.06
C LYS A 37 2.99 -9.37 -2.67
N THR A 38 4.02 -9.56 -3.49
CA THR A 38 5.14 -10.47 -3.15
C THR A 38 6.05 -9.86 -2.07
N HIS A 39 6.23 -8.53 -2.09
CA HIS A 39 7.03 -7.80 -1.11
C HIS A 39 6.35 -7.59 0.25
N LEU A 40 5.02 -7.64 0.31
CA LEU A 40 4.24 -7.61 1.55
C LEU A 40 4.23 -8.97 2.28
N SER A 41 5.11 -9.90 1.91
CA SER A 41 5.29 -11.15 2.65
C SER A 41 5.72 -10.85 4.11
N PRO A 42 5.16 -11.55 5.11
CA PRO A 42 5.45 -11.31 6.53
C PRO A 42 6.95 -11.29 6.87
N ASN A 43 7.73 -12.11 6.16
CA ASN A 43 9.18 -12.20 6.33
C ASN A 43 9.90 -10.92 5.91
N GLN A 44 9.46 -10.27 4.83
CA GLN A 44 10.05 -9.00 4.39
C GLN A 44 9.59 -7.85 5.28
N ILE A 45 8.31 -7.81 5.66
CA ILE A 45 7.79 -6.83 6.62
C ILE A 45 8.55 -6.89 7.95
N MET A 46 8.89 -8.08 8.45
CA MET A 46 9.71 -8.25 9.65
C MET A 46 11.13 -7.67 9.54
N GLY A 47 11.69 -7.65 8.33
CA GLY A 47 13.01 -7.08 8.01
C GLY A 47 13.00 -5.55 7.87
N VAL A 48 11.91 -4.95 7.37
CA VAL A 48 11.74 -3.48 7.27
C VAL A 48 11.05 -2.86 8.48
N ALA A 49 10.41 -3.66 9.34
CA ALA A 49 9.76 -3.20 10.55
C ALA A 49 10.81 -2.63 11.51
N SER A 50 10.81 -1.30 11.64
CA SER A 50 11.64 -0.59 12.60
C SER A 50 11.36 -1.05 14.03
N PHE A 51 12.37 -0.95 14.89
CA PHE A 51 12.29 -1.31 16.30
C PHE A 51 11.07 -0.67 17.02
N LYS A 52 10.67 0.54 16.61
CA LYS A 52 9.50 1.25 17.15
C LYS A 52 8.17 0.53 16.87
N ILE A 53 8.00 -0.10 15.70
CA ILE A 53 6.78 -0.84 15.36
C ILE A 53 6.69 -2.12 16.21
N LYS A 54 7.83 -2.79 16.45
CA LYS A 54 7.89 -3.96 17.32
C LYS A 54 7.55 -3.60 18.77
N GLN A 55 8.08 -2.48 19.28
CA GLN A 55 7.73 -1.97 20.62
C GLN A 55 6.24 -1.63 20.74
N LEU A 56 5.67 -0.93 19.75
CA LEU A 56 4.23 -0.61 19.75
C LEU A 56 3.35 -1.87 19.75
N LEU A 57 3.75 -2.93 19.03
CA LEU A 57 3.06 -4.22 19.04
C LEU A 57 3.12 -4.88 20.43
N ILE A 58 4.26 -4.82 21.11
CA ILE A 58 4.43 -5.34 22.48
C ILE A 58 3.58 -4.53 23.47
N ASP A 59 3.62 -3.20 23.41
CA ASP A 59 2.83 -2.33 24.30
C ASP A 59 1.32 -2.54 24.08
N PHE A 60 0.91 -2.79 22.83
CA PHE A 60 -0.47 -3.11 22.48
C PHE A 60 -0.92 -4.48 23.01
N THR A 61 -0.07 -5.51 22.93
CA THR A 61 -0.42 -6.83 23.48
C THR A 61 -0.43 -6.81 25.01
N LEU A 62 0.48 -6.08 25.65
CA LEU A 62 0.50 -5.88 27.11
C LEU A 62 -0.76 -5.14 27.59
N SER A 63 -1.11 -4.03 26.94
CA SER A 63 -2.31 -3.25 27.33
C SER A 63 -3.61 -4.04 27.14
N LYS A 64 -3.73 -4.84 26.07
CA LYS A 64 -4.89 -5.74 25.88
C LYS A 64 -4.96 -6.86 26.91
N GLY A 65 -3.84 -7.50 27.22
CA GLY A 65 -3.78 -8.55 28.24
C GLY A 65 -4.13 -8.01 29.63
N LEU A 66 -3.59 -6.84 29.97
CA LEU A 66 -3.89 -6.15 31.23
C LEU A 66 -5.37 -5.75 31.32
N TYR A 67 -5.95 -5.26 30.21
CA TYR A 67 -7.37 -4.93 30.13
C TYR A 67 -8.26 -6.16 30.30
N TRP A 68 -7.91 -7.30 29.69
CA TRP A 68 -8.64 -8.55 29.83
C TRP A 68 -8.59 -9.10 31.27
N LEU A 69 -7.42 -9.03 31.91
CA LEU A 69 -7.26 -9.39 33.32
C LEU A 69 -8.08 -8.49 34.25
N HIS A 70 -8.12 -7.18 33.99
CA HIS A 70 -8.96 -6.26 34.76
C HIS A 70 -10.46 -6.56 34.55
N ALA A 71 -10.89 -6.81 33.32
CA ALA A 71 -12.27 -7.18 33.02
C ALA A 71 -12.72 -8.48 33.71
N ILE A 72 -11.82 -9.47 33.84
CA ILE A 72 -12.10 -10.72 34.57
C ILE A 72 -12.16 -10.49 36.07
N ARG A 73 -11.24 -9.70 36.62
CA ARG A 73 -11.23 -9.37 38.06
C ARG A 73 -12.53 -8.70 38.50
N HIS A 74 -13.08 -7.81 37.68
CA HIS A 74 -14.38 -7.19 37.95
C HIS A 74 -15.57 -8.16 37.90
N LYS A 75 -15.46 -9.23 37.11
CA LYS A 75 -16.52 -10.23 36.93
C LYS A 75 -16.54 -11.32 38.02
N ILE A 76 -15.48 -11.41 38.83
CA ILE A 76 -15.34 -12.38 39.94
C ILE A 76 -15.77 -11.78 41.29
N GLN A 77 -15.81 -10.45 41.42
CA GLN A 77 -16.25 -9.75 42.65
C GLN A 77 -17.70 -9.22 42.59
N SER A 78 -18.45 -9.55 41.53
CA SER A 78 -19.91 -9.34 41.40
C SER A 78 -20.62 -10.69 41.42
#